data_AF-A0A158EJQ7-F1
#
_entry.id   AF-A0A158EJQ7-F1
#
_cell.length_a   1.000
_cell.length_b   1.000
_cell.length_c   1.000
_cell.angle_alpha   90.00
_cell.angle_beta   90.00
_cell.angle_gamma   90.00
#
_symmetry.space_group_name_H-M   'P 1'
#
loop_
_entity.id
_entity.type
_entity.pdbx_description
1 polymer ?
#
loop_
_entity_poly.entity_id
_entity_poly.type
_entity_poly.pdbx_seq_one_letter_code
_entity_poly.pdbx_strand_id
1 'polypeptide(L)'
;MKIIDIATLVVLVALPVTSYAQFDYNDDLTRAVTAHYPPLIRLLITKGARQNTQDALGDTPLMKAIRSGDREITKLLLRYQPNAYLLNRSNHSAATEAVLADDPESLKAVLMQDDRLQVAQSLGLATKLNKRRALNMFAQMYGAAATDEIGQGFLHTPLTYFQPGSQLALAFSPTSAHPEVCATPSSTLLLQGKICKLEGARVTVEWETVTNLNNTDTQCSAQRHFRLERKADRAWDSKYLGVCGISPGYFSDIPASFDYRTFLIPELQ
;
A
#
# COMPACT_ATOMS: atom_id res chain seq x y z
N MET A 1 1.06 34.83 -55.10
CA MET A 1 0.60 35.63 -53.94
C MET A 1 -0.90 35.36 -53.77
N LYS A 2 -1.24 34.25 -53.08
CA LYS A 2 -2.64 33.89 -52.80
C LYS A 2 -2.99 34.45 -51.43
N ILE A 3 -4.03 35.26 -51.40
CA ILE A 3 -4.60 35.89 -50.22
C ILE A 3 -5.05 34.76 -49.29
N ILE A 4 -4.38 34.64 -48.13
CA ILE A 4 -4.76 33.68 -47.09
C ILE A 4 -5.94 34.31 -46.35
N ASP A 5 -7.03 33.56 -46.33
CA ASP A 5 -8.36 33.98 -45.92
C ASP A 5 -8.39 34.32 -44.41
N ILE A 6 -8.84 35.54 -44.08
CA ILE A 6 -8.84 36.08 -42.69
C ILE A 6 -9.75 35.23 -41.78
N ALA A 7 -10.67 34.45 -42.36
CA ALA A 7 -11.52 33.49 -41.65
C ALA A 7 -10.75 32.30 -41.03
N THR A 8 -9.55 31.95 -41.53
CA THR A 8 -8.74 30.86 -40.92
C THR A 8 -7.85 31.32 -39.77
N LEU A 9 -7.65 32.63 -39.57
CA LEU A 9 -6.85 33.18 -38.48
C LEU A 9 -7.65 33.40 -37.18
N VAL A 10 -8.98 33.48 -37.26
CA VAL A 10 -9.86 33.77 -36.11
C VAL A 10 -10.24 32.52 -35.31
N VAL A 11 -9.99 31.31 -35.83
CA VAL A 11 -10.24 30.06 -35.09
C VAL A 11 -9.19 29.81 -33.99
N LEU A 12 -8.13 30.62 -33.91
CA LEU A 12 -7.01 30.40 -32.99
C LEU A 12 -7.03 31.19 -31.67
N VAL A 13 -8.07 31.99 -31.36
CA VAL A 13 -8.04 32.87 -30.17
C VAL A 13 -9.29 32.78 -29.26
N ALA A 14 -10.22 31.85 -29.48
CA ALA A 14 -11.47 31.83 -28.70
C ALA A 14 -11.96 30.44 -28.26
N LEU A 15 -11.06 29.54 -27.89
CA LEU A 15 -11.41 28.46 -26.98
C LEU A 15 -10.75 28.75 -25.63
N PRO A 16 -11.49 28.88 -24.53
CA PRO A 16 -10.86 28.87 -23.22
C PRO A 16 -10.09 27.56 -23.13
N VAL A 17 -8.77 27.68 -22.93
CA VAL A 17 -7.88 26.56 -22.62
C VAL A 17 -8.22 26.08 -21.20
N THR A 18 -9.43 25.60 -21.00
CA THR A 18 -9.94 25.10 -19.71
C THR A 18 -10.33 23.62 -19.79
N SER A 19 -9.78 22.91 -20.77
CA SER A 19 -9.71 21.46 -20.76
C SER A 19 -8.26 21.05 -21.01
N TYR A 20 -7.36 21.46 -20.12
CA TYR A 20 -6.26 20.56 -19.82
C TYR A 20 -6.93 19.37 -19.14
N ALA A 21 -7.08 18.26 -19.86
CA ALA A 21 -7.22 16.98 -19.19
C ALA A 21 -6.14 16.97 -18.12
N GLN A 22 -6.54 17.01 -16.86
CA GLN A 22 -5.61 17.06 -15.76
C GLN A 22 -4.73 15.82 -15.89
N PHE A 23 -3.46 16.02 -16.25
CA PHE A 23 -2.54 14.91 -16.49
C PHE A 23 -2.45 14.10 -15.20
N ASP A 24 -3.10 12.94 -15.18
CA ASP A 24 -3.02 12.03 -14.04
C ASP A 24 -1.75 11.18 -14.18
N TYR A 25 -0.64 11.76 -13.71
CA TYR A 25 0.67 11.12 -13.71
C TYR A 25 0.69 9.77 -12.97
N ASN A 26 -0.34 9.45 -12.17
CA ASN A 26 -0.40 8.23 -11.37
C ASN A 26 -0.83 7.01 -12.19
N ASP A 27 -1.87 7.15 -13.00
CA ASP A 27 -2.27 6.12 -13.95
C ASP A 27 -1.17 5.92 -15.01
N ASP A 28 -0.53 7.01 -15.43
CA ASP A 28 0.63 6.97 -16.33
C ASP A 28 1.84 6.23 -15.71
N LEU A 29 2.08 6.35 -14.40
CA LEU A 29 3.20 5.66 -13.73
C LEU A 29 2.97 4.15 -13.71
N THR A 30 1.77 3.69 -13.34
CA THR A 30 1.44 2.26 -13.35
C THR A 30 1.53 1.70 -14.78
N ARG A 31 1.03 2.43 -15.78
CA ARG A 31 1.17 2.06 -17.20
C ARG A 31 2.64 1.99 -17.64
N ALA A 32 3.47 2.95 -17.23
CA ALA A 32 4.91 2.96 -17.54
C ALA A 32 5.65 1.76 -16.93
N VAL A 33 5.25 1.32 -15.72
CA VAL A 33 5.75 0.08 -15.11
C VAL A 33 5.35 -1.14 -15.94
N THR A 34 4.09 -1.26 -16.35
CA THR A 34 3.65 -2.38 -17.20
C THR A 34 4.27 -2.38 -18.60
N ALA A 35 4.69 -1.22 -19.09
CA ALA A 35 5.37 -1.06 -20.37
C ALA A 35 6.88 -1.35 -20.30
N HIS A 36 7.41 -1.70 -19.13
CA HIS A 36 8.83 -2.01 -18.93
C HIS A 36 9.79 -0.88 -19.36
N TYR A 37 9.44 0.39 -19.08
CA TYR A 37 10.20 1.55 -19.57
C TYR A 37 10.77 2.46 -18.45
N PRO A 38 11.96 2.12 -17.90
CA PRO A 38 12.60 2.87 -16.80
C PRO A 38 12.79 4.39 -17.01
N PRO A 39 13.15 4.89 -18.20
CA PRO A 39 13.28 6.33 -18.43
C PRO A 39 11.97 7.11 -18.20
N LEU A 40 10.83 6.55 -18.63
CA LEU A 40 9.53 7.17 -18.41
C LEU A 40 9.13 7.13 -16.94
N ILE A 41 9.41 6.03 -16.23
CA ILE A 41 9.19 5.94 -14.78
C ILE A 41 9.97 7.03 -14.04
N ARG A 42 11.26 7.22 -14.37
CA ARG A 42 12.09 8.28 -13.78
C ARG A 42 11.50 9.65 -14.05
N LEU A 43 11.11 9.91 -15.29
CA LEU A 43 10.51 11.18 -15.69
C LEU A 43 9.22 11.45 -14.91
N LEU A 44 8.30 10.49 -14.87
CA LEU A 44 7.02 10.61 -14.19
C LEU A 44 7.20 10.87 -12.69
N ILE A 45 8.05 10.10 -12.01
CA ILE A 45 8.36 10.33 -10.59
C ILE A 45 8.98 11.72 -10.38
N THR A 46 9.89 12.15 -11.25
CA THR A 46 10.50 13.50 -11.20
C THR A 46 9.47 14.61 -11.45
N LYS A 47 8.41 14.32 -12.21
CA LYS A 47 7.28 15.22 -12.46
C LYS A 47 6.21 15.16 -11.36
N GLY A 48 6.42 14.36 -10.31
CA GLY A 48 5.52 14.29 -9.15
C GLY A 48 4.52 13.14 -9.20
N ALA A 49 4.70 12.15 -10.09
CA ALA A 49 3.92 10.91 -10.02
C ALA A 49 4.10 10.25 -8.65
N ARG A 50 2.99 9.86 -8.02
CA ARG A 50 3.02 9.29 -6.68
C ARG A 50 3.34 7.81 -6.78
N GLN A 51 4.35 7.36 -6.05
CA GLN A 51 4.84 5.99 -6.11
C GLN A 51 3.92 4.98 -5.39
N ASN A 52 3.03 5.50 -4.53
CA ASN A 52 2.14 4.74 -3.66
C ASN A 52 0.69 4.70 -4.18
N THR A 53 0.46 5.13 -5.43
CA THR A 53 -0.86 5.03 -6.04
C THR A 53 -1.27 3.59 -6.18
N GLN A 54 -2.57 3.34 -6.09
CA GLN A 54 -3.12 2.02 -6.30
C GLN A 54 -4.04 2.03 -7.51
N ASP A 55 -3.95 0.99 -8.32
CA ASP A 55 -4.84 0.78 -9.45
C ASP A 55 -6.22 0.24 -9.00
N ALA A 56 -7.06 -0.15 -9.96
CA ALA A 56 -8.39 -0.70 -9.69
C ALA A 56 -8.36 -2.02 -8.87
N LEU A 57 -7.25 -2.75 -8.84
CA LEU A 57 -7.04 -3.96 -8.05
C LEU A 57 -6.40 -3.65 -6.69
N GLY A 58 -6.07 -2.39 -6.40
CA GLY A 58 -5.32 -2.02 -5.21
C GLY A 58 -3.80 -2.20 -5.38
N ASP A 59 -3.30 -2.54 -6.57
CA ASP A 59 -1.87 -2.78 -6.75
C ASP A 59 -1.10 -1.47 -6.83
N THR A 60 0.02 -1.41 -6.12
CA THR A 60 1.00 -0.33 -6.27
C THR A 60 1.88 -0.55 -7.51
N PRO A 61 2.51 0.51 -8.05
CA PRO A 61 3.55 0.38 -9.05
C PRO A 61 4.63 -0.64 -8.64
N LEU A 62 5.01 -0.68 -7.36
CA LEU A 62 5.98 -1.65 -6.83
C LEU A 62 5.47 -3.09 -6.95
N MET A 63 4.21 -3.37 -6.55
CA MET A 63 3.62 -4.70 -6.68
C MET A 63 3.53 -5.17 -8.13
N LYS A 64 3.18 -4.27 -9.06
CA LYS A 64 3.17 -4.60 -10.50
C LYS A 64 4.55 -5.00 -11.02
N ALA A 65 5.59 -4.26 -10.63
CA ALA A 65 6.96 -4.55 -11.03
C ALA A 65 7.46 -5.89 -10.47
N ILE A 66 7.10 -6.21 -9.22
CA ILE A 66 7.40 -7.50 -8.59
C ILE A 66 6.69 -8.64 -9.32
N ARG A 67 5.39 -8.48 -9.60
CA ARG A 67 4.59 -9.51 -10.27
C ARG A 67 5.04 -9.76 -11.70
N SER A 68 5.52 -8.75 -12.41
CA SER A 68 6.08 -8.89 -13.75
C SER A 68 7.49 -9.48 -13.76
N GLY A 69 8.13 -9.64 -12.59
CA GLY A 69 9.51 -10.11 -12.46
C GLY A 69 10.55 -9.09 -12.94
N ASP A 70 10.16 -7.84 -13.17
CA ASP A 70 11.07 -6.79 -13.63
C ASP A 70 11.89 -6.23 -12.47
N ARG A 71 13.02 -6.90 -12.22
CA ARG A 71 13.95 -6.52 -11.15
C ARG A 71 14.59 -5.15 -11.36
N GLU A 72 14.73 -4.69 -12.61
CA GLU A 72 15.29 -3.37 -12.88
C GLU A 72 14.31 -2.29 -12.41
N ILE A 73 13.04 -2.43 -12.80
CA ILE A 73 11.98 -1.51 -12.39
C ILE A 73 11.72 -1.61 -10.89
N THR A 74 11.70 -2.81 -10.31
CA THR A 74 11.56 -2.97 -8.85
C THR A 74 12.68 -2.23 -8.12
N LYS A 75 13.95 -2.41 -8.52
CA LYS A 75 15.08 -1.67 -7.94
C LYS A 75 14.96 -0.16 -8.16
N LEU A 76 14.48 0.26 -9.33
CA LEU A 76 14.27 1.68 -9.64
C LEU A 76 13.24 2.29 -8.69
N LEU A 77 12.07 1.68 -8.57
CA LEU A 77 11.00 2.17 -7.70
C LEU A 77 11.48 2.22 -6.25
N LEU A 78 12.13 1.16 -5.76
CA LEU A 78 12.64 1.11 -4.38
C LEU A 78 13.65 2.21 -4.03
N ARG A 79 14.42 2.73 -5.00
CA ARG A 79 15.31 3.89 -4.77
C ARG A 79 14.57 5.14 -4.34
N TYR A 80 13.29 5.25 -4.69
CA TYR A 80 12.45 6.39 -4.32
C TYR A 80 11.61 6.15 -3.06
N GLN A 81 11.86 5.03 -2.35
CA GLN A 81 11.29 4.68 -1.04
C GLN A 81 9.74 4.64 -1.02
N PRO A 82 9.09 3.87 -1.90
CA PRO A 82 7.66 3.62 -1.82
C PRO A 82 7.31 2.89 -0.51
N ASN A 83 6.06 3.01 -0.08
CA ASN A 83 5.55 2.30 1.09
C ASN A 83 5.26 0.83 0.72
N ALA A 84 6.14 -0.08 1.14
CA ALA A 84 6.00 -1.52 0.89
C ALA A 84 4.93 -2.21 1.76
N TYR A 85 4.38 -1.52 2.77
CA TYR A 85 3.31 -2.04 3.65
C TYR A 85 1.90 -1.85 3.09
N LEU A 86 1.75 -1.15 1.97
CA LEU A 86 0.43 -1.01 1.35
C LEU A 86 -0.12 -2.39 0.97
N LEU A 87 -1.43 -2.56 1.11
CA LEU A 87 -2.14 -3.78 0.77
C LEU A 87 -3.01 -3.56 -0.47
N ASN A 88 -3.01 -4.52 -1.40
CA ASN A 88 -3.98 -4.54 -2.49
C ASN A 88 -5.34 -5.07 -2.03
N ARG A 89 -6.33 -5.17 -2.94
CA ARG A 89 -7.68 -5.65 -2.60
C ARG A 89 -7.75 -7.12 -2.19
N SER A 90 -6.67 -7.88 -2.43
CA SER A 90 -6.50 -9.26 -1.95
C SER A 90 -5.74 -9.32 -0.61
N ASN A 91 -5.53 -8.18 0.05
CA ASN A 91 -4.71 -8.05 1.26
C ASN A 91 -3.24 -8.44 1.09
N HIS A 92 -2.69 -8.40 -0.13
CA HIS A 92 -1.27 -8.67 -0.35
C HIS A 92 -0.44 -7.40 -0.19
N SER A 93 0.67 -7.53 0.53
CA SER A 93 1.77 -6.55 0.56
C SER A 93 2.78 -6.82 -0.56
N ALA A 94 3.75 -5.92 -0.74
CA ALA A 94 4.86 -6.16 -1.67
C ALA A 94 5.66 -7.43 -1.32
N ALA A 95 5.80 -7.75 -0.02
CA ALA A 95 6.53 -8.94 0.44
C ALA A 95 5.79 -10.24 0.06
N THR A 96 4.47 -10.29 0.27
CA THR A 96 3.67 -11.46 -0.11
C THR A 96 3.57 -11.60 -1.63
N GLU A 97 3.47 -10.49 -2.39
CA GLU A 97 3.57 -10.54 -3.85
C GLU A 97 4.92 -11.09 -4.33
N ALA A 98 6.03 -10.75 -3.67
CA ALA A 98 7.34 -11.31 -3.99
C ALA A 98 7.43 -12.82 -3.72
N VAL A 99 6.77 -13.31 -2.67
CA VAL A 99 6.62 -14.75 -2.40
C VAL A 99 5.77 -15.43 -3.47
N LEU A 100 4.63 -14.83 -3.85
CA LEU A 100 3.76 -15.37 -4.90
C LEU A 100 4.49 -15.45 -6.25
N ALA A 101 5.30 -14.45 -6.58
CA ALA A 101 6.16 -14.42 -7.76
C ALA A 101 7.39 -15.35 -7.67
N ASP A 102 7.67 -15.95 -6.50
CA ASP A 102 8.89 -16.69 -6.17
C ASP A 102 10.17 -15.89 -6.53
N ASP A 103 10.15 -14.57 -6.29
CA ASP A 103 11.24 -13.65 -6.58
C ASP A 103 12.04 -13.29 -5.31
N PRO A 104 13.16 -14.01 -5.04
CA PRO A 104 13.92 -13.83 -3.81
C PRO A 104 14.59 -12.46 -3.69
N GLU A 105 14.98 -11.85 -4.81
CA GLU A 105 15.67 -10.55 -4.79
C GLU A 105 14.70 -9.43 -4.42
N SER A 106 13.50 -9.43 -5.02
CA SER A 106 12.46 -8.49 -4.66
C SER A 106 11.99 -8.73 -3.23
N LEU A 107 11.82 -9.99 -2.81
CA LEU A 107 11.48 -10.34 -1.43
C LEU A 107 12.48 -9.73 -0.45
N LYS A 108 13.77 -9.99 -0.63
CA LYS A 108 14.83 -9.42 0.21
C LYS A 108 14.79 -7.90 0.26
N ALA A 109 14.44 -7.25 -0.86
CA ALA A 109 14.46 -5.79 -0.97
C ALA A 109 13.25 -5.11 -0.32
N VAL A 110 12.11 -5.80 -0.20
CA VAL A 110 10.87 -5.24 0.36
C VAL A 110 10.52 -5.76 1.76
N LEU A 111 11.17 -6.84 2.21
CA LEU A 111 10.93 -7.44 3.51
C LEU A 111 11.45 -6.55 4.64
N MET A 112 10.54 -6.12 5.52
CA MET A 112 10.87 -5.31 6.67
C MET A 112 11.21 -6.23 7.85
N GLN A 113 12.50 -6.47 8.06
CA GLN A 113 12.97 -7.53 8.98
C GLN A 113 12.52 -7.35 10.44
N ASP A 114 12.29 -6.11 10.87
CA ASP A 114 11.81 -5.80 12.22
C ASP A 114 10.29 -6.05 12.39
N ASP A 115 9.55 -6.20 11.29
CA ASP A 115 8.14 -6.57 11.34
C ASP A 115 7.97 -8.10 11.35
N ARG A 116 7.94 -8.64 12.56
CA ARG A 116 7.79 -10.08 12.80
C ARG A 116 6.52 -10.67 12.18
N LEU A 117 5.43 -9.92 12.15
CA LEU A 117 4.17 -10.42 11.62
C LEU A 117 4.24 -10.50 10.08
N GLN A 118 4.75 -9.45 9.43
CA GLN A 118 4.99 -9.49 7.97
C GLN A 118 5.92 -10.64 7.58
N VAL A 119 7.02 -10.82 8.32
CA VAL A 119 7.98 -11.91 8.08
C VAL A 119 7.29 -13.26 8.22
N ALA A 120 6.55 -13.49 9.31
CA ALA A 120 5.89 -14.76 9.56
C ALA A 120 4.75 -15.06 8.56
N GLN A 121 3.97 -14.05 8.16
CA GLN A 121 2.97 -14.20 7.09
C GLN A 121 3.62 -14.57 5.76
N SER A 122 4.70 -13.87 5.38
CA SER A 122 5.41 -14.14 4.13
C SER A 122 6.07 -15.53 4.13
N LEU A 123 6.64 -15.94 5.27
CA LEU A 123 7.20 -17.27 5.47
C LEU A 123 6.13 -18.36 5.44
N GLY A 124 5.05 -18.21 6.19
CA GLY A 124 3.92 -19.14 6.19
C GLY A 124 3.35 -19.33 4.78
N LEU A 125 3.23 -18.25 4.00
CA LEU A 125 2.81 -18.30 2.60
C LEU A 125 3.82 -19.08 1.74
N ALA A 126 5.11 -18.79 1.87
CA ALA A 126 6.16 -19.48 1.13
C ALA A 126 6.20 -20.97 1.44
N THR A 127 6.05 -21.34 2.72
CA THR A 127 5.98 -22.72 3.20
C THR A 127 4.74 -23.43 2.66
N LYS A 128 3.54 -22.82 2.81
CA LYS A 128 2.27 -23.40 2.34
C LYS A 128 2.26 -23.65 0.84
N LEU A 129 2.86 -22.75 0.06
CA LEU A 129 2.91 -22.83 -1.40
C LEU A 129 4.19 -23.49 -1.95
N ASN A 130 5.09 -23.97 -1.09
CA ASN A 130 6.37 -24.56 -1.45
C ASN A 130 7.22 -23.68 -2.41
N LYS A 131 7.30 -22.38 -2.12
CA LYS A 131 8.03 -21.38 -2.90
C LYS A 131 9.53 -21.48 -2.63
N ARG A 132 10.19 -22.45 -3.29
CA ARG A 132 11.57 -22.85 -2.99
C ARG A 132 12.57 -21.70 -3.03
N ARG A 133 12.46 -20.76 -3.97
CA ARG A 133 13.42 -19.65 -4.06
C ARG A 133 13.21 -18.65 -2.93
N ALA A 134 11.95 -18.34 -2.60
CA ALA A 134 11.61 -17.55 -1.43
C ALA A 134 12.11 -18.20 -0.12
N LEU A 135 11.84 -19.50 0.08
CA LEU A 135 12.31 -20.26 1.25
C LEU A 135 13.84 -20.25 1.37
N ASN A 136 14.55 -20.45 0.26
CA ASN A 136 16.01 -20.35 0.25
C ASN A 136 16.50 -18.95 0.62
N MET A 137 15.81 -17.88 0.17
CA MET A 137 16.15 -16.51 0.56
C MET A 137 15.92 -16.28 2.04
N PHE A 138 14.79 -16.74 2.60
CA PHE A 138 14.57 -16.69 4.04
C PHE A 138 15.65 -17.46 4.83
N ALA A 139 16.02 -18.66 4.38
CA ALA A 139 17.09 -19.44 5.00
C ALA A 139 18.44 -18.72 4.95
N GLN A 140 18.72 -17.94 3.90
CA GLN A 140 19.91 -17.09 3.82
C GLN A 140 19.85 -15.90 4.80
N MET A 141 18.67 -15.32 5.01
CA MET A 141 18.48 -14.15 5.86
C MET A 141 18.41 -14.49 7.36
N TYR A 142 17.76 -15.59 7.70
CA TYR A 142 17.42 -15.96 9.08
C TYR A 142 18.03 -17.29 9.55
N GLY A 143 18.59 -18.08 8.63
CA GLY A 143 19.03 -19.45 8.89
C GLY A 143 17.92 -20.48 8.62
N ALA A 144 18.30 -21.69 8.21
CA ALA A 144 17.37 -22.74 7.82
C ALA A 144 16.45 -23.17 8.99
N ALA A 145 17.01 -23.40 10.18
CA ALA A 145 16.23 -23.81 11.34
C ALA A 145 15.17 -22.78 11.74
N ALA A 146 15.53 -21.49 11.79
CA ALA A 146 14.58 -20.42 12.11
C ALA A 146 13.53 -20.23 11.01
N THR A 147 13.91 -20.42 9.74
CA THR A 147 12.99 -20.36 8.59
C THR A 147 11.91 -21.43 8.72
N ASP A 148 12.30 -22.67 9.01
CA ASP A 148 11.37 -23.78 9.19
C ASP A 148 10.49 -23.58 10.43
N GLU A 149 11.08 -23.16 11.55
CA GLU A 149 10.36 -22.90 12.80
C GLU A 149 9.31 -21.79 12.62
N ILE A 150 9.67 -20.66 12.01
CA ILE A 150 8.75 -19.54 11.81
C ILE A 150 7.65 -19.92 10.82
N GLY A 151 8.02 -20.51 9.68
CA GLY A 151 7.06 -20.89 8.63
C GLY A 151 6.03 -21.90 9.14
N GLN A 152 6.48 -22.98 9.77
CA GLN A 152 5.58 -23.99 10.35
C GLN A 152 4.83 -23.44 11.57
N GLY A 153 5.51 -22.71 12.46
CA GLY A 153 4.91 -22.11 13.64
C GLY A 153 3.77 -21.15 13.29
N PHE A 154 3.92 -20.36 12.23
CA PHE A 154 2.88 -19.47 11.74
C PHE A 154 1.67 -20.24 11.17
N LEU A 155 1.91 -21.33 10.42
CA LEU A 155 0.83 -22.16 9.87
C LEU A 155 0.02 -22.89 10.96
N HIS A 156 0.66 -23.31 12.05
CA HIS A 156 -0.01 -24.03 13.13
C HIS A 156 -0.59 -23.10 14.21
N THR A 157 0.12 -22.02 14.54
CA THR A 157 -0.19 -21.13 15.67
C THR A 157 -0.01 -19.64 15.31
N PRO A 158 -0.74 -19.12 14.30
CA PRO A 158 -0.55 -17.76 13.78
C PRO A 158 -0.71 -16.67 14.83
N LEU A 159 -1.64 -16.86 15.78
CA LEU A 159 -1.93 -15.91 16.86
C LEU A 159 -0.69 -15.53 17.69
N THR A 160 0.32 -16.41 17.79
CA THR A 160 1.54 -16.13 18.56
C THR A 160 2.37 -14.98 17.99
N TYR A 161 2.16 -14.61 16.73
CA TYR A 161 2.84 -13.51 16.03
C TYR A 161 2.11 -12.16 16.13
N PHE A 162 0.90 -12.16 16.70
CA PHE A 162 0.11 -10.96 16.96
C PHE A 162 0.41 -10.44 18.37
N GLN A 163 1.55 -9.78 18.54
CA GLN A 163 1.99 -9.25 19.84
C GLN A 163 1.84 -7.73 19.91
N PRO A 164 1.80 -7.12 21.11
CA PRO A 164 1.87 -5.67 21.24
C PRO A 164 3.07 -5.09 20.46
N GLY A 165 2.82 -4.08 19.63
CA GLY A 165 3.77 -3.48 18.71
C GLY A 165 3.78 -4.07 17.30
N SER A 166 3.18 -5.24 17.05
CA SER A 166 3.04 -5.79 15.69
C SER A 166 2.27 -4.81 14.81
N GLN A 167 2.78 -4.59 13.60
CA GLN A 167 2.17 -3.69 12.62
C GLN A 167 1.01 -4.40 11.91
N LEU A 168 -0.07 -3.66 11.70
CA LEU A 168 -1.26 -4.13 11.00
C LEU A 168 -1.74 -3.08 10.01
N ALA A 169 -2.42 -3.54 8.97
CA ALA A 169 -3.11 -2.68 8.05
C ALA A 169 -4.52 -3.17 7.77
N LEU A 170 -5.45 -2.23 7.58
CA LEU A 170 -6.85 -2.50 7.30
C LEU A 170 -7.33 -1.60 6.17
N ALA A 171 -7.74 -2.22 5.06
CA ALA A 171 -8.50 -1.52 4.04
C ALA A 171 -9.96 -1.37 4.53
N PHE A 172 -10.49 -0.15 4.46
CA PHE A 172 -11.87 0.14 4.83
C PHE A 172 -12.48 1.19 3.91
N SER A 173 -13.81 1.16 3.78
CA SER A 173 -14.59 2.19 3.09
C SER A 173 -15.55 2.80 4.10
N PRO A 174 -15.57 4.13 4.27
CA PRO A 174 -16.44 4.79 5.24
C PRO A 174 -17.91 4.70 4.81
N THR A 175 -18.87 4.76 5.74
CA THR A 175 -20.30 4.80 5.38
C THR A 175 -20.77 6.18 4.93
N SER A 176 -20.01 7.23 5.26
CA SER A 176 -20.35 8.63 4.95
C SER A 176 -19.17 9.36 4.29
N ALA A 177 -19.42 10.57 3.75
CA ALA A 177 -18.37 11.38 3.15
C ALA A 177 -17.55 12.10 4.22
N HIS A 178 -16.22 12.07 4.07
CA HIS A 178 -15.25 12.73 4.95
C HIS A 178 -14.34 13.66 4.12
N PRO A 179 -14.76 14.91 3.86
CA PRO A 179 -14.04 15.84 3.00
C PRO A 179 -12.62 16.19 3.48
N GLU A 180 -12.36 16.15 4.80
CA GLU A 180 -11.04 16.49 5.33
C GLU A 180 -9.96 15.46 4.97
N VAL A 181 -10.36 14.20 4.76
CA VAL A 181 -9.49 13.09 4.32
C VAL A 181 -9.79 12.67 2.87
N CYS A 182 -10.49 13.54 2.13
CA CYS A 182 -10.84 13.34 0.72
C CYS A 182 -11.64 12.05 0.45
N ALA A 183 -12.38 11.53 1.42
CA ALA A 183 -13.01 10.21 1.31
C ALA A 183 -14.52 10.32 1.08
N THR A 184 -15.04 9.44 0.23
CA THR A 184 -16.47 9.20 0.05
C THR A 184 -16.78 7.73 0.40
N PRO A 185 -18.06 7.31 0.43
CA PRO A 185 -18.38 5.91 0.66
C PRO A 185 -17.85 4.93 -0.40
N SER A 186 -17.47 5.43 -1.58
CA SER A 186 -16.81 4.63 -2.62
C SER A 186 -15.27 4.66 -2.54
N SER A 187 -14.70 5.45 -1.63
CA SER A 187 -13.26 5.49 -1.40
C SER A 187 -12.80 4.24 -0.63
N THR A 188 -11.59 3.78 -0.93
CA THR A 188 -10.87 2.80 -0.13
C THR A 188 -9.77 3.53 0.62
N LEU A 189 -9.84 3.46 1.93
CA LEU A 189 -8.85 4.00 2.85
C LEU A 189 -8.02 2.83 3.40
N LEU A 190 -6.70 3.01 3.52
CA LEU A 190 -5.82 2.10 4.24
C LEU A 190 -5.46 2.71 5.58
N LEU A 191 -5.88 2.05 6.66
CA LEU A 191 -5.34 2.31 7.99
C LEU A 191 -4.10 1.47 8.21
N GLN A 192 -3.09 2.06 8.84
CA GLN A 192 -1.94 1.33 9.38
C GLN A 192 -1.83 1.65 10.87
N GLY A 193 -1.53 0.65 11.68
CA GLY A 193 -1.49 0.79 13.13
C GLY A 193 -0.73 -0.33 13.81
N LYS A 194 -0.65 -0.25 15.13
CA LYS A 194 0.02 -1.26 15.95
C LYS A 194 -0.97 -1.96 16.86
N ILE A 195 -0.76 -3.25 17.07
CA ILE A 195 -1.43 -3.95 18.15
C ILE A 195 -1.00 -3.32 19.46
N CYS A 196 -1.96 -2.87 20.26
CA CYS A 196 -1.70 -2.30 21.57
C CYS A 196 -2.14 -3.25 22.70
N LYS A 197 -3.12 -4.13 22.43
CA LYS A 197 -3.65 -5.10 23.40
C LYS A 197 -4.08 -6.37 22.67
N LEU A 198 -3.86 -7.52 23.32
CA LEU A 198 -4.27 -8.85 22.87
C LEU A 198 -5.07 -9.56 23.97
N GLU A 199 -6.28 -10.01 23.67
CA GLU A 199 -7.15 -10.74 24.60
C GLU A 199 -7.77 -11.97 23.90
N GLY A 200 -7.20 -13.15 24.17
CA GLY A 200 -7.57 -14.37 23.45
C GLY A 200 -7.29 -14.21 21.95
N ALA A 201 -8.30 -14.45 21.10
CA ALA A 201 -8.21 -14.26 19.66
C ALA A 201 -8.43 -12.80 19.20
N ARG A 202 -8.76 -11.90 20.12
CA ARG A 202 -9.05 -10.51 19.79
C ARG A 202 -7.80 -9.65 19.88
N VAL A 203 -7.51 -8.93 18.81
CA VAL A 203 -6.48 -7.89 18.76
C VAL A 203 -7.15 -6.52 18.84
N THR A 204 -6.55 -5.62 19.59
CA THR A 204 -6.94 -4.21 19.66
C THR A 204 -5.83 -3.41 19.03
N VAL A 205 -6.20 -2.53 18.10
CA VAL A 205 -5.26 -1.79 17.27
C VAL A 205 -5.34 -0.31 17.63
N GLU A 206 -4.18 0.31 17.79
CA GLU A 206 -4.03 1.75 17.79
C GLU A 206 -3.62 2.16 16.38
N TRP A 207 -4.52 2.83 15.67
CA TRP A 207 -4.25 3.30 14.31
C TRP A 207 -3.30 4.50 14.35
N GLU A 208 -2.27 4.47 13.52
CA GLU A 208 -1.21 5.48 13.49
C GLU A 208 -1.27 6.32 12.21
N THR A 209 -1.80 5.77 11.12
CA THR A 209 -1.95 6.49 9.85
C THR A 209 -3.19 6.04 9.07
N VAL A 210 -3.74 6.94 8.24
CA VAL A 210 -4.77 6.62 7.24
C VAL A 210 -4.38 7.24 5.90
N THR A 211 -4.44 6.46 4.83
CA THR A 211 -4.18 6.93 3.47
C THR A 211 -5.38 6.67 2.58
N ASN A 212 -5.78 7.67 1.79
CA ASN A 212 -6.79 7.47 0.75
C ASN A 212 -6.15 6.89 -0.52
N LEU A 213 -6.51 5.65 -0.84
CA LEU A 213 -5.84 4.84 -1.85
C LEU A 213 -6.33 5.10 -3.28
N ASN A 214 -7.60 5.48 -3.42
CA ASN A 214 -8.27 5.68 -4.71
C ASN A 214 -8.82 7.12 -4.85
N ASN A 215 -8.16 8.10 -4.23
CA ASN A 215 -8.56 9.50 -4.34
C ASN A 215 -8.40 9.99 -5.78
N THR A 216 -9.52 10.22 -6.45
CA THR A 216 -9.60 10.81 -7.79
C THR A 216 -9.92 12.30 -7.76
N ASP A 217 -10.17 12.87 -6.57
CA ASP A 217 -10.46 14.29 -6.40
C ASP A 217 -9.16 15.10 -6.51
N THR A 218 -9.07 15.85 -7.59
CA THR A 218 -7.91 16.67 -7.90
C THR A 218 -7.85 17.98 -7.13
N GLN A 219 -8.97 18.44 -6.59
CA GLN A 219 -9.05 19.58 -5.67
C GLN A 219 -8.59 19.17 -4.26
N CYS A 220 -8.76 17.90 -3.92
CA CYS A 220 -8.24 17.29 -2.70
C CYS A 220 -6.81 16.76 -2.95
N SER A 221 -5.84 17.69 -2.99
CA SER A 221 -4.54 17.50 -3.63
C SER A 221 -3.66 16.32 -3.16
N ALA A 222 -2.87 15.81 -4.12
CA ALA A 222 -1.41 15.88 -3.99
C ALA A 222 -0.71 14.96 -2.97
N GLN A 223 0.18 15.40 -2.07
CA GLN A 223 0.58 16.67 -1.45
C GLN A 223 -0.18 17.18 -0.22
N ARG A 224 -1.48 16.91 -0.06
CA ARG A 224 -1.96 16.62 1.31
C ARG A 224 -1.56 15.20 1.63
N HIS A 225 -0.25 15.00 1.85
CA HIS A 225 0.29 13.75 2.38
C HIS A 225 -0.38 13.51 3.72
N PHE A 226 -1.49 12.79 3.73
CA PHE A 226 -2.03 12.17 4.93
C PHE A 226 -1.17 10.95 5.23
N ARG A 227 0.11 11.20 5.47
CA ARG A 227 0.89 10.39 6.38
C ARG A 227 0.82 11.15 7.68
N LEU A 228 0.04 10.64 8.62
CA LEU A 228 -0.18 11.24 9.92
C LEU A 228 1.05 11.07 10.84
N GLU A 229 2.21 10.82 10.23
CA GLU A 229 3.52 11.02 10.81
C GLU A 229 3.79 12.53 10.99
N ARG A 230 2.96 13.18 11.81
CA ARG A 230 3.40 14.34 12.56
C ARG A 230 4.00 13.84 13.87
N LYS A 231 4.75 14.69 14.57
CA LYS A 231 5.00 14.44 16.00
C LYS A 231 3.65 14.15 16.65
N ALA A 232 3.55 13.02 17.36
CA ALA A 232 2.32 12.56 18.00
C ALA A 232 1.57 13.73 18.64
N ASP A 233 0.38 14.03 18.14
CA ASP A 233 -0.51 15.04 18.67
C ASP A 233 -1.74 14.30 19.17
N ARG A 234 -1.76 14.08 20.49
CA ARG A 234 -2.78 13.28 21.15
C ARG A 234 -4.21 13.79 20.87
N ALA A 235 -4.40 15.10 20.69
CA ALA A 235 -5.72 15.66 20.39
C ALA A 235 -6.13 15.33 18.95
N TRP A 236 -5.18 15.35 18.02
CA TRP A 236 -5.40 14.97 16.63
C TRP A 236 -5.60 13.47 16.47
N ASP A 237 -4.72 12.65 17.04
CA ASP A 237 -4.75 11.18 16.95
C ASP A 237 -6.06 10.65 17.54
N SER A 238 -6.46 11.13 18.72
CA SER A 238 -7.75 10.76 19.33
C SER A 238 -8.96 11.14 18.47
N LYS A 239 -8.88 12.24 17.71
CA LYS A 239 -9.95 12.69 16.83
C LYS A 239 -10.09 11.79 15.60
N TYR A 240 -9.00 11.48 14.91
CA TYR A 240 -9.05 10.86 13.57
C TYR A 240 -8.62 9.38 13.51
N LEU A 241 -7.80 8.90 14.44
CA LEU A 241 -7.24 7.53 14.41
C LEU A 241 -7.57 6.71 15.66
N GLY A 242 -7.89 7.37 16.76
CA GLY A 242 -8.21 6.77 18.04
C GLY A 242 -6.99 6.63 18.94
N VAL A 243 -7.19 6.02 20.10
CA VAL A 243 -6.14 5.58 21.03
C VAL A 243 -6.41 4.12 21.35
N CYS A 244 -5.44 3.39 21.90
CA CYS A 244 -5.60 1.96 22.20
C CYS A 244 -6.97 1.62 22.84
N GLY A 245 -7.76 0.81 22.14
CA GLY A 245 -9.07 0.34 22.63
C GLY A 245 -10.23 1.32 22.46
N ILE A 246 -10.00 2.47 21.83
CA ILE A 246 -11.02 3.48 21.54
C ILE A 246 -11.08 3.66 20.03
N SER A 247 -12.25 3.38 19.45
CA SER A 247 -12.48 3.58 18.02
C SER A 247 -12.33 5.07 17.67
N PRO A 248 -11.68 5.42 16.54
CA PRO A 248 -11.67 6.79 16.05
C PRO A 248 -13.10 7.30 15.88
N GLY A 249 -13.49 8.32 16.65
CA GLY A 249 -14.81 8.92 16.53
C GLY A 249 -15.10 9.46 15.13
N TYR A 250 -14.06 9.87 14.40
CA TYR A 250 -14.16 10.31 13.01
C TYR A 250 -14.47 9.17 12.02
N PHE A 251 -14.06 7.94 12.31
CA PHE A 251 -14.37 6.75 11.51
C PHE A 251 -15.16 5.75 12.37
N SER A 252 -16.34 6.19 12.83
CA SER A 252 -17.18 5.47 13.80
C SER A 252 -17.52 4.02 13.42
N ASP A 253 -17.44 3.68 12.14
CA ASP A 253 -17.75 2.34 11.63
C ASP A 253 -16.61 1.35 11.83
N ILE A 254 -15.42 1.83 12.26
CA ILE A 254 -14.25 0.99 12.42
C ILE A 254 -14.23 0.42 13.84
N PRO A 255 -14.25 -0.91 14.00
CA PRO A 255 -14.13 -1.52 15.32
C PRO A 255 -12.83 -1.12 16.02
N ALA A 256 -12.87 -0.97 17.35
CA ALA A 256 -11.65 -0.77 18.15
C ALA A 256 -10.86 -2.09 18.33
N SER A 257 -11.50 -3.23 18.08
CA SER A 257 -10.94 -4.56 18.27
C SER A 257 -11.49 -5.52 17.22
N PHE A 258 -10.63 -6.41 16.75
CA PHE A 258 -10.87 -7.33 15.64
C PHE A 258 -10.49 -8.76 16.05
N ASP A 259 -11.02 -9.75 15.35
CA ASP A 259 -10.44 -11.08 15.38
C ASP A 259 -9.09 -11.04 14.62
N TYR A 260 -8.04 -11.68 15.15
CA TYR A 260 -6.73 -11.69 14.50
C TYR A 260 -6.79 -12.21 13.05
N ARG A 261 -7.75 -13.09 12.74
CA ARG A 261 -7.95 -13.65 11.39
C ARG A 261 -8.28 -12.58 10.36
N THR A 262 -8.83 -11.44 10.76
CA THR A 262 -9.10 -10.29 9.87
C THR A 262 -7.83 -9.80 9.17
N PHE A 263 -6.67 -9.98 9.80
CA PHE A 263 -5.38 -9.50 9.29
C PHE A 263 -4.54 -10.60 8.64
N LEU A 264 -5.06 -11.83 8.59
CA LEU A 264 -4.43 -12.90 7.81
C LEU A 264 -4.74 -12.70 6.34
N ILE A 265 -3.71 -12.83 5.50
CA ILE A 265 -3.91 -12.92 4.06
C ILE A 265 -4.78 -14.14 3.74
N PRO A 266 -5.64 -14.09 2.70
CA PRO A 266 -6.63 -15.12 2.43
C PRO A 266 -6.05 -16.53 2.30
N GLU A 267 -4.87 -16.66 1.71
CA GLU A 267 -4.17 -17.94 1.54
C GLU A 267 -3.75 -18.58 2.86
N LEU A 268 -3.74 -17.85 3.97
CA LEU A 268 -3.33 -18.33 5.30
C LEU A 268 -4.50 -18.51 6.26
N GLN A 269 -5.74 -18.29 5.81
CA GLN A 269 -6.94 -18.53 6.60
C GLN A 269 -7.29 -20.02 6.71
#